data_AF-A0A845MDS1-F1
#
_entry.id   AF-A0A845MDS1-F1
#
_cell.length_a   1.000
_cell.length_b   1.000
_cell.length_c   1.000
_cell.angle_alpha   90.00
_cell.angle_beta   90.00
_cell.angle_gamma   90.00
#
_symmetry.space_group_name_H-M   'P 1'
#
loop_
_entity.id
_entity.type
_entity.pdbx_description
1 polymer ?
#
loop_
_entity_poly.entity_id
_entity_poly.type
_entity_poly.pdbx_seq_one_letter_code
_entity_poly.pdbx_strand_id
1 'polypeptide(L)' 'MASQSLDKRKRAIAQNLIDTCGLQRALHAARQYGWNDIAEEINDEIERGSKYKRRRTDPPIQH' A
#
# COMPACT_ATOMS: atom_id res chain seq x y z
N MET A 1 18.09 10.30 19.69
CA MET A 1 17.33 11.21 18.78
C MET A 1 17.46 10.86 17.29
N ALA A 2 18.27 9.89 16.85
CA ALA A 2 18.47 9.57 15.43
C ALA A 2 17.39 8.64 14.81
N SER A 3 16.66 7.88 15.62
CA SER A 3 15.74 6.85 15.12
C SER A 3 14.46 7.43 14.50
N GLN A 4 13.86 8.44 15.13
CA GLN A 4 12.58 9.02 14.69
C GLN A 4 12.67 9.80 13.37
N SER A 5 13.81 10.40 13.06
CA SER A 5 14.00 11.17 11.81
C SER A 5 14.09 10.26 10.60
N LEU A 6 14.71 9.08 10.76
CA LEU A 6 14.78 8.06 9.71
C LEU A 6 13.39 7.52 9.38
N ASP A 7 12.56 7.25 10.38
CA ASP A 7 11.22 6.70 10.14
C ASP A 7 10.28 7.69 9.45
N LYS A 8 10.36 8.99 9.79
CA LYS A 8 9.64 10.04 9.05
C LYS A 8 10.06 10.09 7.57
N ARG A 9 11.35 9.94 7.29
CA ARG A 9 11.88 9.98 5.92
C ARG A 9 11.50 8.73 5.12
N LYS A 10 11.55 7.55 5.73
CA LYS A 10 11.08 6.29 5.11
C LYS A 10 9.61 6.40 4.72
N ARG A 11 8.75 6.89 5.64
CA ARG A 11 7.31 7.10 5.38
C ARG A 11 7.07 8.09 4.24
N ALA A 12 7.80 9.21 4.21
CA ALA A 12 7.68 10.18 3.13
C ALA A 12 8.05 9.59 1.75
N ILE A 13 9.11 8.77 1.69
CA ILE A 13 9.50 8.09 0.44
C ILE A 13 8.44 7.05 0.04
N ALA A 14 7.95 6.26 0.99
CA ALA A 14 6.90 5.27 0.75
C ALA A 14 5.62 5.92 0.22
N GLN A 15 5.18 7.04 0.81
CA GLN A 15 4.01 7.77 0.35
C GLN A 15 4.19 8.27 -1.10
N ASN A 16 5.33 8.88 -1.41
CA ASN A 16 5.63 9.29 -2.79
C ASN A 16 5.59 8.11 -3.77
N LEU A 17 6.06 6.93 -3.36
CA LEU A 17 5.99 5.72 -4.20
C LEU A 17 4.55 5.25 -4.41
N ILE A 18 3.70 5.33 -3.38
CA ILE A 18 2.27 5.01 -3.49
C ILE A 18 1.61 5.96 -4.49
N ASP A 19 1.84 7.26 -4.34
CA ASP A 19 1.19 8.30 -5.14
C ASP A 19 1.63 8.25 -6.62
N THR A 20 2.91 7.94 -6.88
CA THR A 20 3.46 7.94 -8.24
C THR A 20 3.32 6.60 -8.96
N CYS A 21 3.51 5.50 -8.24
CA CYS A 21 3.66 4.16 -8.83
C CYS A 21 2.53 3.19 -8.47
N GLY A 22 1.68 3.56 -7.50
CA GLY A 22 0.63 2.72 -6.96
C GLY A 22 1.10 1.74 -5.89
N LEU A 23 0.14 1.25 -5.11
CA LEU A 23 0.36 0.43 -3.91
C LEU A 23 1.21 -0.84 -4.16
N GLN A 24 1.01 -1.54 -5.29
CA GLN A 24 1.77 -2.76 -5.58
C GLN A 24 3.27 -2.51 -5.79
N ARG A 25 3.63 -1.43 -6.49
CA ARG A 25 5.04 -1.06 -6.70
C ARG A 25 5.66 -0.51 -5.43
N ALA A 26 4.90 0.27 -4.65
CA ALA A 26 5.33 0.75 -3.35
C ALA A 26 5.62 -0.40 -2.37
N LEU A 27 4.76 -1.43 -2.33
CA LEU A 27 4.95 -2.63 -1.51
C LEU A 27 6.25 -3.36 -1.89
N HIS A 28 6.48 -3.56 -3.19
CA HIS A 28 7.68 -4.22 -3.67
C HIS A 28 8.95 -3.43 -3.29
N ALA A 29 8.93 -2.11 -3.45
CA ALA A 29 10.04 -1.26 -3.04
C ALA A 29 10.28 -1.31 -1.52
N ALA A 30 9.22 -1.22 -0.70
CA ALA A 30 9.32 -1.30 0.76
C ALA A 30 9.97 -2.62 1.22
N ARG A 31 9.61 -3.75 0.58
CA ARG A 31 10.26 -5.05 0.83
C ARG A 31 11.74 -5.06 0.44
N GLN A 32 12.10 -4.48 -0.70
CA GLN A 32 13.51 -4.41 -1.12
C GLN A 32 14.37 -3.55 -0.19
N TYR A 33 13.81 -2.47 0.36
CA TYR A 33 14.51 -1.62 1.33
C TYR A 33 14.51 -2.18 2.76
N GLY A 34 13.84 -3.32 3.01
CA GLY A 34 13.70 -3.90 4.35
C GLY A 34 12.79 -3.10 5.29
N TRP A 35 11.86 -2.31 4.75
CA TRP A 35 10.88 -1.54 5.52
C TRP A 35 9.67 -2.41 5.84
N ASN A 36 9.85 -3.41 6.70
CA ASN A 36 8.82 -4.42 7.00
C ASN A 36 7.51 -3.79 7.52
N ASP A 37 7.60 -2.83 8.45
CA ASP A 37 6.42 -2.16 9.02
C ASP A 37 5.59 -1.43 7.94
N ILE A 38 6.28 -0.71 7.04
CA ILE A 38 5.63 0.01 5.94
C ILE A 38 5.08 -0.96 4.90
N ALA A 39 5.80 -2.05 4.61
CA ALA A 39 5.33 -3.08 3.70
C ALA A 39 4.06 -3.76 4.22
N GLU A 40 3.94 -3.99 5.53
CA GLU A 40 2.73 -4.52 6.15
C GLU A 40 1.57 -3.52 6.03
N GLU A 41 1.80 -2.23 6.36
CA GLU A 41 0.80 -1.16 6.19
C GLU A 41 0.27 -1.07 4.74
N ILE A 42 1.16 -1.11 3.74
CA ILE A 42 0.77 -1.05 2.32
C ILE A 42 0.03 -2.33 1.89
N ASN A 43 0.45 -3.51 2.38
CA ASN A 43 -0.20 -4.77 2.07
C ASN A 43 -1.63 -4.80 2.58
N ASP A 44 -1.85 -4.36 3.82
CA ASP A 44 -3.18 -4.19 4.42
C ASP A 44 -4.08 -3.30 3.56
N GLU A 45 -3.53 -2.20 3.03
CA GLU A 45 -4.27 -1.28 2.18
C GLU A 45 -4.65 -1.92 0.83
N ILE A 46 -3.75 -2.72 0.24
CA ILE A 46 -4.04 -3.52 -0.96
C ILE A 46 -5.16 -4.53 -0.68
N GLU A 47 -5.12 -5.24 0.44
CA GLU A 47 -6.14 -6.22 0.80
C GLU A 47 -7.50 -5.56 1.05
N ARG A 48 -7.52 -4.41 1.72
CA ARG A 48 -8.74 -3.59 1.88
C ARG A 48 -9.26 -3.14 0.51
N GLY A 49 -8.41 -2.58 -0.35
CA GLY A 49 -8.79 -2.12 -1.69
C GLY A 49 -9.32 -3.25 -2.58
N SER A 50 -8.73 -4.44 -2.49
CA SER A 50 -9.17 -5.66 -3.19
C SER A 50 -10.58 -6.09 -2.75
N LYS A 51 -10.87 -6.00 -1.45
CA LYS A 51 -12.20 -6.33 -0.90
C LYS A 51 -13.30 -5.40 -1.41
N TYR A 52 -12.98 -4.12 -1.67
CA TYR A 52 -13.94 -3.15 -2.21
C TYR A 52 -14.07 -3.20 -3.75
N LYS A 53 -13.03 -3.61 -4.49
CA LYS A 53 -13.11 -3.75 -5.95
C LYS A 53 -13.88 -5.00 -6.44
N ARG A 54 -14.10 -6.01 -5.60
CA ARG A 54 -14.87 -7.22 -5.97
C ARG A 54 -16.40 -7.04 -6.05
N ARG A 55 -16.94 -5.81 -5.94
CA ARG A 55 -18.40 -5.56 -5.99
C ARG A 55 -18.89 -4.89 -7.28
N ARG A 56 -18.16 -4.96 -8.40
CA ARG A 56 -18.51 -4.20 -9.61
C ARG A 56 -18.70 -5.03 -10.88
N THR A 57 -19.00 -6.34 -10.79
CA THR A 57 -19.27 -7.17 -11.98
C THR A 57 -20.29 -8.29 -11.73
N ASP A 58 -21.34 -8.06 -10.96
CA ASP A 58 -22.54 -8.90 -11.05
C ASP A 58 -23.68 -8.05 -11.63
N PRO A 59 -24.18 -8.36 -12.85
CA PRO A 59 -25.39 -7.73 -13.33
C PRO A 59 -26.56 -8.14 -12.41
N PRO A 60 -27.51 -7.24 -12.11
CA PRO A 60 -28.68 -7.61 -11.34
C PRO A 60 -29.48 -8.65 -12.15
N ILE A 61 -29.65 -9.85 -11.59
CA ILE A 61 -30.57 -10.86 -12.12
C ILE A 61 -31.98 -10.27 -11.95
N GLN A 62 -32.61 -9.88 -13.06
CA GLN A 62 -34.03 -9.52 -13.10
C GLN A 62 -34.83 -10.82 -13.24
N HIS A 63 -35.70 -11.09 -12.27
CA HIS A 63 -36.73 -12.14 -12.32
C HIS A 63 -37.96 -11.66 -13.10
#